data_AF-A0A6G4WKN3-F1
#
_entry.id   AF-A0A6G4WKN3-F1
#
_cell.length_a   1.000
_cell.length_b   1.000
_cell.length_c   1.000
_cell.angle_alpha   90.00
_cell.angle_beta   90.00
_cell.angle_gamma   90.00
#
_symmetry.space_group_name_H-M   'P 1'
#
loop_
_entity.id
_entity.type
_entity.pdbx_description
1 polymer ?
#
loop_
_entity_poly.entity_id
_entity_poly.type
_entity_poly.pdbx_seq_one_letter_code
_entity_poly.pdbx_strand_id
1 'polypeptide(L)'
;MADNSQQILDDVLAQQRQELLPEVSDQDYFELFCAEQILKDFDLSYEEIQAGIVDGEHDGGVDSIYSFVNGELIYEDFDTTPFKKDVKIELHVIQSKTSGGFSEVPLNKLISLTRNLLK
;
A
#
# COMPACT_ATOMS: atom_id res chain seq x y z
N MET A 1 8.32 23.64 -12.49
CA MET A 1 9.07 23.32 -11.26
C MET A 1 8.85 21.87 -10.81
N ALA A 2 7.73 21.21 -11.14
CA ALA A 2 7.47 19.80 -10.80
C ALA A 2 8.35 18.77 -11.55
N ASP A 3 8.77 19.07 -12.79
CA ASP A 3 9.48 18.15 -13.69
C ASP A 3 10.81 17.61 -13.10
N ASN A 4 11.59 18.48 -12.46
CA ASN A 4 12.89 18.07 -11.91
C ASN A 4 12.72 17.19 -10.65
N SER A 5 11.76 17.50 -9.78
CA SER A 5 11.52 16.70 -8.57
C SER A 5 11.00 15.31 -8.87
N GLN A 6 10.13 15.17 -9.87
CA GLN A 6 9.63 13.87 -10.30
C GLN A 6 10.76 13.03 -10.91
N GLN A 7 11.56 13.61 -11.83
CA GLN A 7 12.70 12.91 -12.41
C GLN A 7 13.70 12.45 -11.34
N ILE A 8 14.00 13.30 -10.35
CA ILE A 8 14.89 12.92 -9.25
C ILE A 8 14.32 11.76 -8.45
N LEU A 9 13.01 11.75 -8.17
CA LEU A 9 12.37 10.64 -7.47
C LEU A 9 12.46 9.35 -8.29
N ASP A 10 12.14 9.42 -9.58
CA ASP A 10 12.20 8.26 -10.48
C ASP A 10 13.62 7.67 -10.55
N ASP A 11 14.64 8.53 -10.64
CA ASP A 11 16.04 8.12 -10.64
C ASP A 11 16.46 7.46 -9.31
N VAL A 12 16.02 8.02 -8.17
CA VAL A 12 16.29 7.46 -6.84
C VAL A 12 15.62 6.09 -6.68
N LEU A 13 14.36 5.95 -7.08
CA LEU A 13 13.64 4.69 -7.00
C LEU A 13 14.27 3.63 -7.90
N ALA A 14 14.66 4.00 -9.13
CA ALA A 14 15.35 3.09 -10.03
C ALA A 14 16.69 2.61 -9.47
N GLN A 15 17.45 3.49 -8.82
CA GLN A 15 18.71 3.12 -8.16
C GLN A 15 18.46 2.19 -6.97
N GLN A 16 17.54 2.54 -6.07
CA GLN A 16 17.23 1.73 -4.90
C GLN A 16 16.70 0.35 -5.27
N ARG A 17 15.85 0.26 -6.31
CA ARG A 17 15.39 -1.02 -6.85
C ARG A 17 16.56 -1.89 -7.32
N GLN A 18 17.50 -1.33 -8.08
CA GLN A 18 18.67 -2.08 -8.56
C GLN A 18 19.56 -2.59 -7.43
N GLU A 19 19.66 -1.84 -6.33
CA GLU A 19 20.47 -2.21 -5.16
C GLU A 19 19.80 -3.27 -4.27
N LEU A 20 18.48 -3.17 -4.08
CA LEU A 20 17.75 -3.99 -3.10
C LEU A 20 17.00 -5.17 -3.74
N LEU A 21 16.35 -4.95 -4.88
CA LEU A 21 15.36 -5.87 -5.50
C LEU A 21 15.45 -5.81 -7.04
N PRO A 22 16.59 -6.14 -7.65
CA PRO A 22 16.80 -5.99 -9.08
C PRO A 22 15.86 -6.85 -9.94
N GLU A 23 15.33 -7.94 -9.37
CA GLU A 23 14.38 -8.86 -10.01
C GLU A 23 12.94 -8.33 -10.10
N VAL A 24 12.58 -7.33 -9.29
CA VAL A 24 11.22 -6.77 -9.21
C VAL A 24 11.00 -5.71 -10.30
N SER A 25 9.78 -5.59 -10.81
CA SER A 25 9.43 -4.58 -11.82
C SER A 25 9.49 -3.15 -11.24
N ASP A 26 9.66 -2.11 -12.08
CA ASP A 26 9.62 -0.73 -11.60
C ASP A 26 8.26 -0.39 -10.96
N GLN A 27 7.17 -0.96 -11.47
CA GLN A 27 5.81 -0.74 -10.97
C GLN A 27 5.61 -1.42 -9.61
N ASP A 28 5.99 -2.69 -9.49
CA ASP A 28 5.88 -3.45 -8.25
C ASP A 28 6.76 -2.82 -7.14
N TYR A 29 7.95 -2.33 -7.51
CA TYR A 29 8.80 -1.59 -6.59
C TYR A 29 8.19 -0.26 -6.16
N PHE A 30 7.52 0.45 -7.08
CA PHE A 30 6.80 1.67 -6.75
C PHE A 30 5.64 1.41 -5.78
N GLU A 31 4.92 0.32 -5.94
CA GLU A 31 3.84 -0.10 -5.03
C GLU A 31 4.37 -0.34 -3.61
N LEU A 32 5.45 -1.11 -3.51
CA LEU A 32 6.17 -1.36 -2.25
C LEU A 32 6.63 -0.06 -1.59
N PHE A 33 7.27 0.83 -2.36
CA PHE A 33 7.70 2.14 -1.89
C PHE A 33 6.52 2.98 -1.39
N CYS A 34 5.41 3.02 -2.12
CA CYS A 34 4.21 3.74 -1.70
C CYS A 34 3.66 3.20 -0.37
N ALA A 35 3.56 1.88 -0.22
CA ALA A 35 3.12 1.25 1.02
C ALA A 35 4.06 1.61 2.20
N GLU A 36 5.38 1.52 2.01
CA GLU A 36 6.39 1.93 2.99
C GLU A 36 6.23 3.40 3.42
N GLN A 37 6.09 4.32 2.46
CA GLN A 37 5.98 5.75 2.79
C GLN A 37 4.66 6.11 3.47
N ILE A 38 3.56 5.43 3.12
CA ILE A 38 2.24 5.64 3.72
C ILE A 38 2.21 5.08 5.14
N LEU A 39 2.88 3.95 5.40
CA LEU A 39 2.81 3.21 6.66
C LEU A 39 4.03 3.40 7.57
N LYS A 40 4.93 4.32 7.24
CA LYS A 40 6.17 4.57 7.98
C LYS A 40 6.00 4.84 9.48
N ASP A 41 4.82 5.33 9.90
CA ASP A 41 4.53 5.64 11.30
C ASP A 41 4.13 4.40 12.12
N PHE A 42 3.92 3.25 11.46
CA PHE A 42 3.53 1.97 12.08
C PHE A 42 4.70 1.02 12.33
N ASP A 43 5.94 1.43 11.99
CA ASP A 43 7.18 0.65 12.22
C ASP A 43 7.12 -0.78 11.65
N LEU A 44 6.53 -0.94 10.46
CA LEU A 44 6.41 -2.23 9.80
C LEU A 44 7.76 -2.71 9.29
N SER A 45 8.02 -4.00 9.47
CA SER A 45 9.12 -4.68 8.80
C SER A 45 8.83 -4.87 7.31
N TYR A 46 9.88 -5.10 6.54
CA TYR A 46 9.78 -5.30 5.09
C TYR A 46 8.86 -6.46 4.71
N GLU A 47 8.92 -7.57 5.47
CA GLU A 47 8.07 -8.75 5.27
C GLU A 47 6.59 -8.42 5.51
N GLU A 48 6.29 -7.60 6.51
CA GLU A 48 4.92 -7.17 6.81
C GLU A 48 4.36 -6.25 5.74
N ILE A 49 5.19 -5.36 5.19
CA ILE A 49 4.80 -4.54 4.04
C ILE A 49 4.49 -5.44 2.85
N GLN A 50 5.39 -6.36 2.50
CA GLN A 50 5.17 -7.28 1.39
C GLN A 50 3.92 -8.14 1.56
N ALA A 51 3.64 -8.61 2.78
CA ALA A 51 2.46 -9.43 3.07
C ALA A 51 1.13 -8.72 2.80
N GLY A 52 1.09 -7.39 2.88
CA GLY A 52 -0.09 -6.59 2.56
C GLY A 52 -0.24 -6.22 1.08
N ILE A 53 0.74 -6.54 0.23
CA ILE A 53 0.62 -6.35 -1.22
C ILE A 53 -0.25 -7.47 -1.80
N VAL A 54 -1.35 -7.08 -2.45
CA VAL A 54 -2.37 -7.99 -3.00
C VAL A 54 -2.60 -7.79 -4.50
N ASP A 55 -1.65 -7.14 -5.17
CA ASP A 55 -1.68 -6.85 -6.60
C ASP A 55 -1.93 -8.10 -7.46
N GLY A 56 -2.78 -7.96 -8.48
CA GLY A 56 -3.19 -9.05 -9.37
C GLY A 56 -4.40 -8.71 -10.25
N GLU A 57 -4.70 -9.56 -11.26
CA GLU A 57 -5.76 -9.30 -12.25
C GLU A 57 -7.18 -9.19 -11.65
N HIS A 58 -7.39 -9.75 -10.46
CA HIS A 58 -8.69 -9.82 -9.77
C HIS A 58 -8.68 -9.12 -8.40
N ASP A 59 -7.73 -8.21 -8.20
CA ASP A 59 -7.53 -7.40 -6.99
C ASP A 59 -8.64 -6.35 -6.72
N GLY A 60 -9.47 -6.06 -7.73
CA GLY A 60 -10.47 -4.99 -7.65
C GLY A 60 -9.87 -3.59 -7.72
N GLY A 61 -8.63 -3.45 -8.21
CA GLY A 61 -7.87 -2.20 -8.33
C GLY A 61 -7.20 -1.75 -7.03
N VAL A 62 -6.85 -2.68 -6.15
CA VAL A 62 -6.17 -2.45 -4.87
C VAL A 62 -4.82 -3.12 -4.96
N ASP A 63 -3.76 -2.33 -4.89
CA ASP A 63 -2.40 -2.87 -4.98
C ASP A 63 -1.95 -3.36 -3.59
N SER A 64 -2.40 -2.73 -2.50
CA SER A 64 -2.13 -3.21 -1.13
C SER A 64 -3.23 -2.87 -0.10
N ILE A 65 -3.34 -3.72 0.93
CA ILE A 65 -4.31 -3.59 2.02
C ILE A 65 -3.69 -3.93 3.39
N TYR A 66 -3.94 -3.08 4.38
CA TYR A 66 -3.43 -3.26 5.74
C TYR A 66 -4.50 -2.90 6.75
N SER A 67 -4.62 -3.71 7.81
CA SER A 67 -5.55 -3.47 8.90
C SER A 67 -4.79 -3.36 10.22
N PHE A 68 -5.11 -2.33 10.98
CA PHE A 68 -4.49 -2.08 12.28
C PHE A 68 -5.54 -2.02 13.36
N VAL A 69 -5.18 -2.49 14.55
CA VAL A 69 -5.96 -2.29 15.77
C VAL A 69 -5.08 -1.62 16.80
N ASN A 70 -5.48 -0.42 17.23
CA ASN A 70 -4.71 0.41 18.16
C ASN A 70 -3.25 0.67 17.72
N GLY A 71 -3.02 0.72 16.41
CA GLY A 71 -1.70 0.93 15.82
C GLY A 71 -0.87 -0.33 15.61
N GLU A 72 -1.34 -1.50 16.02
CA GLU A 72 -0.69 -2.78 15.74
C GLU A 72 -1.27 -3.41 14.47
N LEU A 73 -0.39 -3.87 13.57
CA LEU A 73 -0.79 -4.59 12.36
C LEU A 73 -1.46 -5.92 12.75
N ILE A 74 -2.61 -6.21 12.16
CA ILE A 74 -3.35 -7.45 12.40
C ILE A 74 -3.51 -8.28 11.13
N TYR A 75 -3.52 -9.60 11.31
CA TYR A 75 -3.75 -10.60 10.26
C TYR A 75 -5.10 -11.29 10.46
N GLU A 76 -5.51 -12.16 9.54
CA GLU A 76 -6.83 -12.81 9.56
C GLU A 76 -7.13 -13.60 10.85
N ASP A 77 -6.11 -14.15 11.49
CA ASP A 77 -6.18 -15.03 12.66
C ASP A 77 -5.70 -14.39 13.97
N PHE A 78 -5.66 -13.06 14.04
CA PHE A 78 -5.18 -12.34 15.22
C PHE A 78 -6.02 -12.58 16.48
N ASP A 79 -5.36 -12.61 17.65
CA ASP A 79 -6.05 -12.72 18.94
C ASP A 79 -6.75 -11.40 19.28
N THR A 80 -8.07 -11.48 19.45
CA THR A 80 -8.89 -10.32 19.81
C THR A 80 -8.93 -10.05 21.32
N THR A 81 -8.49 -10.99 22.17
CA THR A 81 -8.57 -10.88 23.63
C THR A 81 -7.85 -9.66 24.25
N PRO A 82 -6.74 -9.13 23.67
CA PRO A 82 -6.08 -7.92 24.17
C PRO A 82 -6.94 -6.65 23.99
N PHE A 83 -7.82 -6.61 22.98
CA PHE A 83 -8.56 -5.41 22.58
C PHE A 83 -9.91 -5.29 23.31
N LYS A 84 -9.89 -4.71 24.51
CA LYS A 84 -11.08 -4.71 25.41
C LYS A 84 -11.91 -3.44 25.41
N LYS A 85 -11.28 -2.26 25.32
CA LYS A 85 -11.94 -0.94 25.35
C LYS A 85 -11.17 0.03 24.47
N ASP A 86 -11.86 1.07 23.99
CA ASP A 86 -11.29 2.13 23.16
C ASP A 86 -10.56 1.60 21.91
N VAL A 87 -11.14 0.57 21.28
CA VAL A 87 -10.59 -0.10 20.10
C VAL A 87 -10.72 0.83 18.89
N LYS A 88 -9.58 1.24 18.34
CA LYS A 88 -9.49 1.96 17.06
C LYS A 88 -9.06 0.98 15.98
N ILE A 89 -9.89 0.80 14.97
CA ILE A 89 -9.58 0.00 13.78
C ILE A 89 -9.24 0.96 12.64
N GLU A 90 -8.10 0.76 12.00
CA GLU A 90 -7.66 1.53 10.85
C GLU A 90 -7.45 0.60 9.66
N LEU A 91 -8.11 0.90 8.55
CA LEU A 91 -7.98 0.16 7.31
C LEU A 91 -7.31 1.06 6.27
N HIS A 92 -6.15 0.63 5.78
CA HIS A 92 -5.44 1.27 4.68
C HIS A 92 -5.67 0.45 3.42
N VAL A 93 -6.32 1.06 2.42
CA VAL A 93 -6.49 0.50 1.07
C VAL A 93 -5.73 1.40 0.13
N ILE A 94 -4.69 0.88 -0.49
CA ILE A 94 -3.72 1.67 -1.25
C ILE A 94 -3.74 1.23 -2.71
N GLN A 95 -3.75 2.23 -3.57
CA GLN A 95 -3.57 2.08 -5.01
C GLN A 95 -2.49 3.06 -5.47
N SER A 96 -1.48 2.53 -6.13
CA SER A 96 -0.27 3.21 -6.57
C SER A 96 -0.23 3.27 -8.10
N LYS A 97 0.00 4.46 -8.64
CA LYS A 97 0.13 4.68 -10.09
C LYS A 97 1.27 5.66 -10.37
N THR A 98 2.09 5.30 -11.35
CA THR A 98 3.17 6.13 -11.90
C THR A 98 2.70 7.05 -13.03
N SER A 99 1.44 6.94 -13.45
CA SER A 99 0.87 7.78 -14.50
C SER A 99 0.78 9.24 -14.07
N GLY A 100 1.20 10.18 -14.93
CA GLY A 100 1.22 11.63 -14.66
C GLY A 100 -0.15 12.34 -14.53
N GLY A 101 -1.22 11.61 -14.22
CA GLY A 101 -2.56 12.15 -14.05
C GLY A 101 -3.52 11.17 -13.38
N PHE A 102 -4.62 11.70 -12.85
CA PHE A 102 -5.68 10.91 -12.24
C PHE A 102 -6.73 10.56 -13.28
N SER A 103 -7.08 9.27 -13.37
CA SER A 103 -8.25 8.83 -14.13
C SER A 103 -9.35 8.36 -13.19
N GLU A 104 -10.60 8.40 -13.64
CA GLU A 104 -11.75 7.99 -12.83
C GLU A 104 -11.77 6.48 -12.57
N VAL A 105 -11.11 5.68 -13.42
CA VAL A 105 -11.16 4.21 -13.37
C VAL A 105 -10.62 3.65 -12.03
N PRO A 106 -9.38 3.99 -11.61
CA PRO A 106 -8.84 3.70 -10.27
C PRO A 106 -9.83 4.01 -9.13
N LEU A 107 -10.39 5.22 -9.13
CA LEU A 107 -11.30 5.68 -8.09
C LEU A 107 -12.62 4.90 -8.08
N ASN A 108 -13.22 4.67 -9.24
CA ASN A 108 -14.46 3.91 -9.38
C ASN A 108 -14.29 2.46 -8.91
N LYS A 109 -13.14 1.85 -9.17
CA LYS A 109 -12.77 0.52 -8.67
C LYS A 109 -12.72 0.50 -7.14
N LEU A 110 -11.98 1.44 -6.52
CA LEU A 110 -11.93 1.58 -5.06
C LEU A 110 -13.31 1.82 -4.42
N ILE A 111 -14.13 2.69 -5.01
CA ILE A 111 -15.51 2.94 -4.55
C ILE A 111 -16.34 1.64 -4.61
N SER A 112 -16.25 0.89 -5.70
CA SER A 112 -16.98 -0.36 -5.87
C SER A 112 -16.54 -1.41 -4.84
N LEU A 113 -15.22 -1.55 -4.63
CA LEU A 113 -14.66 -2.50 -3.68
C LEU A 113 -15.07 -2.15 -2.24
N THR A 114 -14.82 -0.92 -1.81
CA THR A 114 -15.13 -0.47 -0.44
C THR A 114 -16.63 -0.56 -0.12
N ARG A 115 -17.52 -0.26 -1.07
CA ARG A 115 -18.98 -0.45 -0.90
C ARG A 115 -19.38 -1.91 -0.71
N ASN A 116 -18.62 -2.86 -1.22
CA ASN A 116 -18.91 -4.29 -1.05
C ASN A 116 -18.25 -4.87 0.18
N LEU A 117 -17.06 -4.41 0.52
CA LEU A 117 -16.27 -4.87 1.67
C LEU A 117 -16.82 -4.35 3.01
N LEU A 118 -17.19 -3.06 3.08
CA LEU A 118 -17.52 -2.36 4.33
C LEU A 118 -19.03 -2.17 4.56
N LYS A 119 -19.83 -3.16 4.19
CA LYS A 119 -21.29 -3.09 4.34
C LYS A 119 -21.75 -3.17 5.79
#